data_AF-A0A8T4NNE2-F1
#
_entry.id   AF-A0A8T4NNE2-F1
#
_cell.length_a   1.000
_cell.length_b   1.000
_cell.length_c   1.000
_cell.angle_alpha   90.00
_cell.angle_beta   90.00
_cell.angle_gamma   90.00
#
_symmetry.space_group_name_H-M   'P 1'
#
loop_
_entity.id
_entity.type
_entity.pdbx_description
1 polymer ?
#
loop_
_entity_poly.entity_id
_entity_poly.type
_entity_poly.pdbx_seq_one_letter_code
_entity_poly.pdbx_strand_id
1 'polypeptide(L)' 'MTNFRCKRCNYQFSMQIDKLPRSCPNCGEKETVLKEQTAQDMLEESN' A
#
# COMPACT_ATOMS: atom_id res chain seq x y z
N MET A 1 -8.62 -4.39 -5.06
CA MET A 1 -8.37 -3.11 -4.34
C MET A 1 -7.08 -3.28 -3.59
N THR A 2 -6.12 -2.40 -3.79
CA THR A 2 -4.80 -2.51 -3.15
C THR A 2 -4.81 -1.72 -1.85
N ASN A 3 -4.39 -2.37 -0.76
CA ASN A 3 -4.26 -1.73 0.53
C ASN A 3 -2.88 -1.08 0.65
N PHE A 4 -2.85 0.11 1.23
CA PHE A 4 -1.65 0.89 1.44
C PHE A 4 -1.56 1.35 2.89
N ARG A 5 -0.34 1.41 3.41
CA ARG A 5 -0.07 1.83 4.78
C ARG A 5 1.12 2.79 4.85
N CYS A 6 0.95 3.90 5.55
CA CYS A 6 2.04 4.83 5.82
C CYS A 6 2.88 4.34 7.00
N LYS A 7 4.20 4.21 6.81
CA LYS A 7 5.16 3.87 7.89
C LYS A 7 5.29 4.95 8.96
N ARG A 8 5.02 6.21 8.62
CA ARG A 8 5.24 7.35 9.52
C ARG A 8 4.05 7.62 10.44
N CYS A 9 2.85 7.77 9.88
CA CYS A 9 1.64 8.06 10.65
C CYS A 9 0.74 6.84 10.88
N ASN A 10 1.15 5.67 10.37
CA ASN A 10 0.40 4.42 10.46
C ASN A 10 -1.00 4.43 9.83
N TYR A 11 -1.32 5.46 9.03
CA TYR A 11 -2.58 5.58 8.32
C TYR A 11 -2.70 4.52 7.22
N GLN A 12 -3.84 3.84 7.18
CA GLN A 12 -4.16 2.78 6.23
C GLN A 12 -5.26 3.26 5.28
N PHE A 13 -5.11 3.00 3.99
CA PHE A 13 -6.07 3.37 2.97
C PHE A 13 -6.02 2.42 1.78
N SER A 14 -7.13 2.25 1.11
CA SER A 14 -7.23 1.36 -0.06
C SER A 14 -7.52 2.18 -1.32
N MET A 15 -6.87 1.82 -2.43
CA MET A 15 -7.11 2.44 -3.73
C MET A 15 -7.21 1.39 -4.83
N GLN A 16 -7.94 1.72 -5.91
CA GLN A 16 -8.06 0.90 -7.11
C GLN A 16 -6.91 1.19 -8.11
N ILE A 17 -5.68 1.31 -7.60
CA ILE A 17 -4.50 1.56 -8.42
C ILE A 17 -3.42 0.52 -8.11
N ASP A 18 -2.76 0.03 -9.15
CA ASP A 18 -1.58 -0.83 -8.99
C ASP A 18 -0.31 -0.06 -8.66
N LYS A 19 -0.29 1.26 -8.90
CA LYS A 19 0.86 2.11 -8.62
C LYS A 19 0.89 2.53 -7.16
N LEU A 20 2.03 2.33 -6.52
CA LEU A 20 2.29 2.82 -5.16
C LEU A 20 2.18 4.37 -5.13
N PRO A 21 1.30 4.95 -4.31
CA PRO A 21 1.20 6.39 -4.18
C PRO A 21 2.48 6.95 -3.57
N ARG A 22 3.01 8.02 -4.17
CA ARG A 22 4.26 8.66 -3.73
C ARG A 22 4.13 9.37 -2.40
N SER A 23 2.92 9.68 -1.93
CA SER A 23 2.67 10.52 -0.76
C SER A 23 1.56 9.92 0.10
N CYS A 24 1.71 10.01 1.43
CA CYS A 24 0.64 9.64 2.34
C CYS A 24 -0.48 10.71 2.33
N PRO A 25 -1.76 10.34 2.15
CA PRO A 25 -2.87 11.29 2.16
C PRO A 25 -3.15 11.91 3.54
N ASN A 26 -2.68 11.29 4.62
CA ASN A 26 -2.92 11.75 5.99
C ASN A 26 -1.83 12.71 6.50
N CYS A 27 -0.55 12.34 6.35
CA CYS A 27 0.56 13.19 6.83
C CYS A 27 1.27 13.97 5.72
N GLY A 28 0.94 13.75 4.45
CA GLY A 28 1.57 14.44 3.30
C GLY A 28 2.97 13.93 2.94
N GLU A 29 3.51 12.99 3.71
CA GLU A 29 4.91 12.57 3.59
C GLU A 29 5.15 11.65 2.42
N LYS A 30 6.23 11.94 1.69
CA LYS A 30 6.60 11.22 0.47
C LYS A 30 7.37 9.94 0.79
N GLU A 31 7.22 8.93 -0.05
CA GLU A 31 7.96 7.65 0.03
C GLU A 31 7.77 6.89 1.36
N THR A 32 6.76 7.27 2.14
CA THR A 32 6.43 6.60 3.41
C THR A 32 5.34 5.54 3.26
N VAL A 33 4.70 5.46 2.09
CA VAL A 33 3.60 4.53 1.84
C VAL A 33 4.13 3.19 1.36
N LEU A 34 3.63 2.10 1.94
CA LEU A 34 3.85 0.73 1.49
C LEU A 34 2.57 0.13 0.92
N LYS A 35 2.72 -0.71 -0.10
CA LYS A 35 1.66 -1.63 -0.56
C LYS A 35 1.61 -2.80 0.41
N GLU A 36 0.47 -3.00 1.06
CA GLU A 36 0.19 -4.26 1.75
C GLU A 36 -0.23 -5.27 0.68
N GLN A 37 0.70 -6.17 0.33
CA GLN A 37 0.39 -7.34 -0.48
C GLN A 37 -0.51 -8.25 0.34
N THR A 38 -1.71 -8.53 -0.17
CA THR A 38 -2.61 -9.51 0.41
C THR A 38 -2.02 -10.91 0.23
N ALA A 39 -2.26 -11.80 1.20
CA ALA A 39 -1.79 -13.20 1.16
C ALA A 39 -2.21 -13.97 -0.12
N GLN A 40 -3.23 -13.48 -0.84
CA GLN A 40 -3.65 -14.01 -2.14
C GLN A 40 -2.59 -13.82 -3.24
N ASP A 41 -1.86 -12.69 -3.24
CA ASP A 41 -0.79 -12.38 -4.21
C ASP A 41 0.41 -13.34 -4.03
N MET A 42 0.62 -13.83 -2.80
CA MET A 42 1.69 -14.77 -2.46
C MET A 42 1.38 -16.24 -2.83
N LEU A 43 0.13 -16.57 -3.15
CA LEU A 43 -0.29 -17.95 -3.45
C LEU A 43 -0.22 -18.29 -4.95
N GLU A 44 -0.09 -17.30 -5.83
CA GLU A 44 -0.07 -17.50 -7.29
C GLU A 44 1.34 -17.77 -7.86
N GLU A 45 2.42 -17.57 -7.09
CA GLU A 45 3.81 -17.78 -7.55
C GLU A 45 4.31 -19.23 -7.42
N SER A 46 3.42 -20.21 -7.19
CA SER A 46 3.78 -21.63 -6.94
C SER A 46 3.06 -22.66 -7.84
N ASN A 47 2.59 -22.28 -9.03
CA ASN A 47 2.06 -23.23 -10.03
C ASN A 47 2.96 -23.31 -11.27
#